data_AF-A0A1E4YE27-F1
#
_entry.id   AF-A0A1E4YE27-F1
#
_cell.length_a   1.000
_cell.length_b   1.000
_cell.length_c   1.000
_cell.angle_alpha   90.00
_cell.angle_beta   90.00
_cell.angle_gamma   90.00
#
_symmetry.space_group_name_H-M   'P 1'
#
loop_
_entity.id
_entity.type
_entity.pdbx_description
1 polymer ?
#
loop_
_entity_poly.entity_id
_entity_poly.type
_entity_poly.pdbx_seq_one_letter_code
_entity_poly.pdbx_strand_id
1 'polypeptide(L)'
;MRGARLLTNQCPRLGMSLLAASGMMLASSMSVQAASPTQPHENSTRDSIRYAVARNWNVAPGLEGAKHVRVHMHLKLSRSGEIVGEPKVTVTGGPKATQQAIAASAMRAVLRAVPFKNLPTDHYDDWKEVTLNFEPAL
;
A
#
# COMPACT_ATOMS: atom_id res chain seq x y z
N MET A 1 6.17 9.85 -57.13
CA MET A 1 5.46 10.83 -56.28
C MET A 1 6.25 10.92 -54.98
N ARG A 2 7.10 11.96 -54.84
CA ARG A 2 6.96 13.05 -53.84
C ARG A 2 6.87 12.47 -52.41
N GLY A 3 7.91 12.47 -51.58
CA GLY A 3 8.77 13.60 -51.21
C GLY A 3 8.35 14.04 -49.80
N ALA A 4 9.25 13.99 -48.81
CA ALA A 4 9.85 15.15 -48.10
C ALA A 4 10.10 14.68 -46.66
N ARG A 5 11.02 15.16 -45.84
CA ARG A 5 12.12 16.16 -45.83
C ARG A 5 12.85 15.84 -44.52
N LEU A 6 14.17 15.94 -44.43
CA LEU A 6 14.90 17.08 -43.86
C LEU A 6 16.39 16.76 -44.16
N LEU A 7 17.12 17.46 -45.02
CA LEU A 7 17.63 18.84 -44.89
C LEU A 7 18.11 19.07 -43.44
N THR A 8 19.37 19.29 -43.09
CA THR A 8 20.50 19.88 -43.82
C THR A 8 21.78 19.74 -42.98
N ASN A 9 22.92 19.84 -43.67
CA ASN A 9 24.19 20.42 -43.20
C ASN A 9 25.05 19.50 -42.32
N GLN A 10 26.15 18.94 -42.85
CA GLN A 10 27.42 19.65 -43.11
C GLN A 10 27.78 20.56 -41.92
N CYS A 11 28.92 20.46 -41.25
CA CYS A 11 30.25 20.40 -41.80
C CYS A 11 31.25 20.27 -40.61
N PRO A 12 32.57 20.27 -40.84
CA PRO A 12 33.45 19.12 -40.72
C PRO A 12 34.33 19.21 -39.47
N ARG A 13 35.10 18.17 -39.17
CA ARG A 13 36.44 18.41 -38.62
C ARG A 13 37.36 17.23 -38.88
N LEU A 14 38.22 17.45 -39.86
CA LEU A 14 39.57 16.89 -39.87
C LEU A 14 40.19 17.02 -38.47
N GLY A 15 40.99 16.03 -38.12
CA GLY A 15 42.30 16.34 -37.57
C GLY A 15 42.55 15.84 -36.17
N MET A 16 43.51 14.93 -36.12
CA MET A 16 44.62 14.92 -35.16
C MET A 16 44.38 14.39 -33.75
N SER A 17 45.05 13.25 -33.58
CA SER A 17 46.08 13.04 -32.55
C SER A 17 45.60 12.55 -31.19
N LEU A 18 45.89 11.27 -31.00
CA LEU A 18 46.50 10.71 -29.80
C LEU A 18 47.29 11.77 -29.01
N LEU A 19 46.89 12.06 -27.77
CA LEU A 19 47.76 12.45 -26.68
C LEU A 19 47.01 12.35 -25.35
N ALA A 20 47.68 11.69 -24.41
CA ALA A 20 47.23 11.46 -23.05
C ALA A 20 47.37 12.72 -22.18
N ALA A 21 46.69 12.64 -21.03
CA ALA A 21 47.06 13.21 -19.73
C ALA A 21 46.27 14.42 -19.20
N SER A 22 46.02 14.29 -17.89
CA SER A 22 45.66 15.29 -16.87
C SER A 22 44.28 15.92 -16.88
N GLY A 23 43.41 15.32 -16.06
CA GLY A 23 43.03 15.97 -14.80
C GLY A 23 41.87 16.96 -14.88
N MET A 24 40.67 16.47 -14.58
CA MET A 24 39.62 17.27 -13.95
C MET A 24 38.75 16.35 -13.08
N MET A 25 38.98 16.41 -11.77
CA MET A 25 38.04 15.89 -10.77
C MET A 25 36.80 16.78 -10.79
N LEU A 26 35.73 16.31 -11.42
CA LEU A 26 34.38 16.77 -11.09
C LEU A 26 33.90 15.90 -9.94
N ALA A 27 34.03 16.42 -8.73
CA ALA A 27 33.29 15.91 -7.59
C ALA A 27 31.80 16.12 -7.90
N SER A 28 31.18 15.12 -8.50
CA SER A 28 29.73 15.02 -8.53
C SER A 28 29.29 14.78 -7.10
N SER A 29 28.76 15.82 -6.45
CA SER A 29 27.99 15.67 -5.23
C SER A 29 26.80 14.77 -5.55
N MET A 30 26.97 13.47 -5.37
CA MET A 30 25.85 12.57 -5.18
C MET A 30 25.27 12.97 -3.83
N SER A 31 24.22 13.79 -3.86
CA SER A 31 23.27 13.81 -2.76
C SER A 31 22.83 12.36 -2.57
N VAL A 32 23.42 11.69 -1.57
CA VAL A 32 22.80 10.52 -0.96
C VAL A 32 21.51 11.06 -0.39
N GLN A 33 20.45 11.02 -1.20
CA GLN A 33 19.12 11.07 -0.67
C GLN A 33 19.03 9.80 0.15
N ALA A 34 19.30 9.92 1.45
CA ALA A 34 18.86 8.97 2.43
C ALA A 34 17.34 9.03 2.39
N ALA A 35 16.76 8.38 1.38
CA ALA A 35 15.43 7.85 1.48
C ALA A 35 15.51 6.91 2.66
N SER A 36 15.00 7.35 3.81
CA SER A 36 14.62 6.44 4.88
C SER A 36 13.90 5.28 4.19
N PRO A 37 14.38 4.04 4.30
CA PRO A 37 13.69 2.93 3.69
C PRO A 37 12.46 2.70 4.56
N THR A 38 11.37 3.41 4.29
CA THR A 38 10.03 2.98 4.69
C THR A 38 9.87 1.63 4.02
N GLN A 39 10.08 0.58 4.81
CA GLN A 39 10.38 -0.76 4.35
C GLN A 39 9.21 -1.25 3.48
N PRO A 40 9.45 -1.90 2.31
CA PRO A 40 8.41 -2.56 1.52
C PRO A 40 7.55 -3.55 2.33
N HIS A 41 8.05 -3.94 3.49
CA HIS A 41 7.51 -4.94 4.39
C HIS A 41 6.33 -4.50 5.26
N GLU A 42 6.31 -3.26 5.77
CA GLU A 42 5.18 -2.78 6.59
C GLU A 42 3.89 -2.73 5.77
N ASN A 43 3.98 -2.17 4.56
CA ASN A 43 2.84 -2.06 3.65
C ASN A 43 2.31 -3.46 3.27
N SER A 44 3.20 -4.37 2.88
CA SER A 44 2.82 -5.73 2.49
C SER A 44 2.26 -6.56 3.66
N THR A 45 2.71 -6.32 4.89
CA THR A 45 2.15 -6.96 6.10
C THR A 45 0.76 -6.44 6.42
N ARG A 46 0.56 -5.12 6.43
CA ARG A 46 -0.79 -4.55 6.66
C ARG A 46 -1.77 -4.96 5.56
N ASP A 47 -1.28 -5.06 4.32
CA ASP A 47 -2.07 -5.54 3.19
C ASP A 47 -2.45 -7.02 3.34
N SER A 48 -1.58 -7.88 3.89
CA SER A 48 -1.91 -9.28 4.15
C SER A 48 -3.03 -9.43 5.19
N ILE A 49 -2.99 -8.62 6.26
CA ILE A 49 -4.06 -8.54 7.27
C ILE A 49 -5.35 -8.02 6.62
N ARG A 50 -5.26 -6.92 5.86
CA ARG A 50 -6.40 -6.34 5.16
C ARG A 50 -7.07 -7.36 4.23
N TYR A 51 -6.26 -8.09 3.48
CA TYR A 51 -6.71 -9.14 2.57
C TYR A 51 -7.37 -10.31 3.31
N ALA A 52 -6.81 -10.72 4.45
CA ALA A 52 -7.38 -11.77 5.30
C ALA A 52 -8.75 -11.37 5.88
N VAL A 53 -8.97 -10.09 6.20
CA VAL A 53 -10.30 -9.60 6.58
C VAL A 53 -11.22 -9.55 5.36
N ALA A 54 -10.77 -8.96 4.25
CA ALA A 54 -11.55 -8.79 3.03
C ALA A 54 -12.10 -10.11 2.49
N ARG A 55 -11.26 -11.15 2.41
CA ARG A 55 -11.67 -12.48 1.91
C ARG A 55 -12.77 -13.14 2.76
N ASN A 56 -12.85 -12.78 4.03
CA ASN A 56 -13.80 -13.35 4.99
C ASN A 56 -15.04 -12.45 5.19
N TRP A 57 -15.07 -11.29 4.54
CA TRP A 57 -16.13 -10.33 4.70
C TRP A 57 -17.23 -10.53 3.66
N ASN A 58 -18.43 -10.87 4.14
CA ASN A 58 -19.62 -11.01 3.31
C ASN A 58 -20.64 -9.94 3.72
N VAL A 59 -20.78 -8.90 2.91
CA VAL A 59 -21.75 -7.81 3.11
C VAL A 59 -23.05 -8.19 2.42
N ALA A 60 -24.18 -8.05 3.11
CA ALA A 60 -25.47 -8.34 2.50
C ALA A 60 -25.71 -7.40 1.30
N PRO A 61 -26.17 -7.92 0.15
CA PRO A 61 -26.49 -7.08 -0.99
C PRO A 61 -27.74 -6.23 -0.71
N GLY A 62 -27.89 -5.13 -1.45
CA GLY A 62 -29.11 -4.31 -1.39
C GLY A 62 -29.28 -3.45 -0.13
N LEU A 63 -28.24 -3.32 0.70
CA LEU A 63 -28.28 -2.43 1.85
C LEU A 63 -28.37 -0.96 1.41
N GLU A 64 -29.44 -0.28 1.82
CA GLU A 64 -29.68 1.11 1.50
C GLU A 64 -28.53 2.01 1.97
N GLY A 65 -28.04 2.87 1.09
CA GLY A 65 -26.98 3.84 1.41
C GLY A 65 -25.63 3.22 1.74
N ALA A 66 -25.43 1.91 1.53
CA ALA A 66 -24.17 1.24 1.84
C ALA A 66 -22.95 1.85 1.11
N LYS A 67 -23.15 2.45 -0.07
CA LYS A 67 -22.08 3.12 -0.84
C LYS A 67 -21.48 4.32 -0.11
N HIS A 68 -22.23 4.89 0.82
CA HIS A 68 -21.80 6.01 1.65
C HIS A 68 -21.18 5.55 2.98
N VAL A 69 -21.14 4.25 3.22
CA VAL A 69 -20.60 3.70 4.47
C VAL A 69 -19.08 3.62 4.38
N ARG A 70 -18.42 3.93 5.50
CA ARG A 70 -16.99 3.76 5.72
C ARG A 70 -16.78 2.98 7.01
N VAL A 71 -15.87 2.02 6.99
CA VAL A 71 -15.60 1.13 8.11
C VAL A 71 -14.15 1.28 8.54
N HIS A 72 -13.94 1.56 9.82
CA HIS A 72 -12.64 1.64 10.47
C HIS A 72 -12.55 0.51 11.48
N MET A 73 -11.58 -0.39 11.31
CA MET A 73 -11.34 -1.52 12.21
C MET A 73 -10.01 -1.30 12.90
N HIS A 74 -10.00 -1.41 14.23
CA HIS A 74 -8.80 -1.35 15.05
C HIS A 74 -8.62 -2.69 15.73
N LEU A 75 -7.46 -3.30 15.48
CA LEU A 75 -7.14 -4.66 15.90
C LEU A 75 -5.82 -4.65 16.66
N LYS A 76 -5.74 -5.45 17.72
CA LYS A 76 -4.48 -5.78 18.40
C LYS A 76 -4.22 -7.26 18.20
N LEU A 77 -3.01 -7.59 17.77
CA LEU A 77 -2.62 -8.95 17.40
C LEU A 77 -1.46 -9.42 18.27
N SER A 78 -1.44 -10.71 18.60
CA SER A 78 -0.31 -11.38 19.23
C SER A 78 0.74 -11.74 18.18
N ARG A 79 1.94 -12.15 18.62
CA ARG A 79 2.98 -12.69 17.72
C ARG A 79 2.53 -13.93 16.92
N SER A 80 1.50 -14.65 17.38
CA SER A 80 0.92 -15.79 16.67
C SER A 80 -0.16 -15.39 15.66
N GLY A 81 -0.46 -14.09 15.52
CA GLY A 81 -1.55 -13.59 14.67
C GLY A 81 -2.94 -13.79 15.28
N GLU A 82 -3.03 -14.08 16.59
CA GLU A 82 -4.30 -14.12 17.33
C GLU A 82 -4.75 -12.72 17.71
N ILE A 83 -6.05 -12.50 17.87
CA ILE A 83 -6.54 -11.22 18.40
C ILE A 83 -6.28 -11.16 19.90
N VAL A 84 -5.77 -10.02 20.36
CA VAL A 84 -5.55 -9.73 21.77
C VAL A 84 -6.54 -8.65 22.21
N GLY A 85 -7.38 -8.97 23.19
CA GLY A 85 -8.43 -8.06 23.66
C GLY A 85 -9.62 -8.02 22.70
N GLU A 86 -10.33 -6.89 22.70
CA GLU A 86 -11.53 -6.71 21.88
C GLU A 86 -11.23 -5.90 20.61
N PRO A 87 -11.53 -6.43 19.41
CA PRO A 87 -11.41 -5.67 18.18
C PRO A 87 -12.47 -4.57 18.14
N LYS A 88 -12.11 -3.36 17.70
CA LYS A 88 -13.04 -2.23 17.63
C LYS A 88 -13.41 -1.93 16.20
N VAL A 89 -14.71 -1.90 15.90
CA VAL A 89 -15.24 -1.55 14.58
C VAL A 89 -16.07 -0.27 14.70
N THR A 90 -15.66 0.78 13.99
CA THR A 90 -16.39 2.04 13.87
C THR A 90 -16.93 2.15 12.44
N VAL A 91 -18.21 2.47 12.32
CA VAL A 91 -18.88 2.64 11.03
C VAL A 91 -19.45 4.04 10.95
N THR A 92 -19.23 4.72 9.83
CA THR A 92 -19.74 6.06 9.57
C THR A 92 -20.42 6.14 8.21
N GLY A 93 -21.29 7.14 8.04
CA GLY A 93 -22.08 7.35 6.81
C GLY A 93 -23.26 6.39 6.66
N GLY A 94 -24.14 6.65 5.68
CA GLY A 94 -25.34 5.84 5.42
C GLY A 94 -26.37 5.80 6.56
N PRO A 95 -27.49 5.08 6.38
CA PRO A 95 -28.53 4.90 7.40
C PRO A 95 -28.02 4.09 8.61
N LYS A 96 -28.53 4.38 9.81
CA LYS A 96 -28.13 3.70 11.06
C LYS A 96 -28.31 2.18 11.00
N ALA A 97 -29.41 1.70 10.42
CA ALA A 97 -29.67 0.27 10.25
C ALA A 97 -28.59 -0.40 9.38
N THR A 98 -28.21 0.24 8.28
CA THR A 98 -27.13 -0.21 7.39
C THR A 98 -25.78 -0.22 8.12
N GLN A 99 -25.47 0.81 8.90
CA GLN A 99 -24.26 0.87 9.71
C GLN A 99 -24.16 -0.32 10.69
N GLN A 100 -25.26 -0.64 11.38
CA GLN A 100 -25.31 -1.75 12.33
C GLN A 100 -25.10 -3.10 11.64
N ALA A 101 -25.76 -3.33 10.50
CA ALA A 101 -25.60 -4.55 9.72
C ALA A 101 -24.14 -4.72 9.22
N ILE A 102 -23.53 -3.64 8.74
CA ILE A 102 -22.14 -3.66 8.26
C ILE A 102 -21.16 -3.85 9.42
N ALA A 103 -21.37 -3.20 10.57
CA ALA A 103 -20.53 -3.37 11.76
C ALA A 103 -20.51 -4.83 12.24
N ALA A 104 -21.69 -5.45 12.35
CA ALA A 104 -21.81 -6.85 12.73
C ALA A 104 -21.16 -7.79 11.71
N SER A 105 -21.26 -7.48 10.41
CA SER A 105 -20.60 -8.26 9.37
C SER A 105 -19.08 -8.13 9.39
N ALA A 106 -18.56 -6.91 9.59
CA ALA A 106 -17.14 -6.62 9.73
C ALA A 106 -16.53 -7.36 10.92
N MET A 107 -17.19 -7.32 12.08
CA MET A 107 -16.77 -8.07 13.27
C MET A 107 -16.64 -9.57 12.97
N ARG A 108 -17.64 -10.17 12.31
CA ARG A 108 -17.60 -11.58 11.88
C ARG A 108 -16.48 -11.88 10.89
N ALA A 109 -16.10 -10.93 10.05
CA ALA A 109 -15.00 -11.10 9.10
C ALA A 109 -13.65 -11.14 9.82
N VAL A 110 -13.45 -10.22 10.78
CA VAL A 110 -12.26 -10.16 11.63
C VAL A 110 -12.08 -11.46 12.41
N LEU A 111 -13.13 -11.93 13.10
CA LEU A 111 -13.05 -13.15 13.92
C LEU A 111 -12.80 -14.41 13.07
N ARG A 112 -13.26 -14.45 11.81
CA ARG A 112 -12.99 -15.56 10.89
C ARG A 112 -11.62 -15.52 10.23
N ALA A 113 -10.96 -14.36 10.25
CA ALA A 113 -9.62 -14.19 9.68
C ALA A 113 -8.51 -14.73 10.60
N VAL A 114 -8.83 -14.99 11.87
CA VAL A 114 -7.88 -15.46 12.88
C VAL A 114 -7.57 -16.96 12.68
N PRO A 115 -6.30 -17.38 12.84
CA PRO A 115 -5.11 -16.54 13.04
C PRO A 115 -4.65 -15.87 11.74
N PHE A 116 -4.20 -14.62 11.85
CA PHE A 116 -3.58 -13.90 10.74
C PHE A 116 -2.21 -14.52 10.41
N LYS A 117 -2.05 -14.96 9.16
CA LYS A 117 -0.86 -15.70 8.69
C LYS A 117 0.10 -14.80 7.93
N ASN A 118 1.33 -15.28 7.74
CA ASN A 118 2.39 -14.60 6.99
C ASN A 118 2.75 -13.23 7.58
N LEU A 119 2.72 -13.15 8.92
CA LEU A 119 3.15 -11.97 9.65
C LEU A 119 4.61 -12.14 10.06
N PRO A 120 5.48 -11.19 9.72
CA PRO A 120 6.89 -11.24 10.04
C PRO A 120 7.14 -11.01 11.52
N THR A 121 7.66 -12.02 12.21
CA THR A 121 7.91 -11.95 13.66
C THR A 121 8.97 -10.93 14.05
N ASP A 122 9.91 -10.65 13.15
CA ASP A 122 11.06 -9.77 13.39
C ASP A 122 10.64 -8.29 13.48
N HIS A 123 9.46 -7.96 12.94
CA HIS A 123 8.89 -6.61 12.87
C HIS A 123 7.55 -6.51 13.59
N TYR A 124 7.40 -7.21 14.72
CA TYR A 124 6.13 -7.28 15.46
C TYR A 124 5.57 -5.91 15.86
N ASP A 125 6.43 -4.94 16.18
CA ASP A 125 5.98 -3.60 16.60
C ASP A 125 5.22 -2.85 15.50
N ASP A 126 5.45 -3.20 14.23
CA ASP A 126 4.84 -2.56 13.06
C ASP A 126 3.38 -3.03 12.85
N TRP A 127 3.02 -4.20 13.36
CA TRP A 127 1.72 -4.83 13.09
C TRP A 127 0.97 -5.38 14.31
N LYS A 128 1.56 -5.34 15.51
CA LYS A 128 0.88 -5.70 16.78
C LYS A 128 -0.40 -4.91 17.03
N GLU A 129 -0.52 -3.72 16.44
CA GLU A 129 -1.70 -2.86 16.51
C GLU A 129 -1.93 -2.25 15.13
N VAL A 130 -3.06 -2.59 14.50
CA VAL A 130 -3.34 -2.20 13.13
C VAL A 130 -4.72 -1.57 13.00
N THR A 131 -4.77 -0.45 12.30
CA THR A 131 -6.02 0.17 11.85
C THR A 131 -6.21 -0.13 10.37
N LEU A 132 -7.36 -0.69 10.02
CA LEU A 132 -7.77 -1.01 8.65
C LEU A 132 -8.98 -0.17 8.26
N ASN A 133 -8.92 0.37 7.05
CA ASN A 133 -10.01 1.17 6.48
C ASN A 133 -10.62 0.42 5.30
N PHE A 134 -11.94 0.35 5.30
CA PHE A 134 -12.68 -0.29 4.24
C PHE A 134 -13.85 0.55 3.76
N GLU A 135 -14.09 0.46 2.46
CA GLU A 135 -15.37 0.75 1.85
C GLU A 135 -16.00 -0.60 1.55
N PRO A 136 -17.26 -0.87 1.96
CA PRO A 136 -17.92 -2.11 1.60
C PRO A 136 -17.89 -2.26 0.08
N ALA A 137 -17.27 -3.32 -0.43
CA ALA A 137 -17.39 -3.65 -1.84
C ALA A 137 -18.87 -4.02 -2.08
N LEU A 138 -19.56 -3.23 -2.89
CA LEU A 138 -20.98 -3.40 -3.24
C LEU A 138 -21.11 -3.94 -4.65
#